data_AF-A0A6P5FZU9-F1
#
_entry.id   AF-A0A6P5FZU9-F1
#
_cell.length_a   1.000
_cell.length_b   1.000
_cell.length_c   1.000
_cell.angle_alpha   90.00
_cell.angle_beta   90.00
_cell.angle_gamma   90.00
#
_symmetry.space_group_name_H-M   'P 1'
#
loop_
_entity.id
_entity.type
_entity.pdbx_description
1 polymer ?
#
loop_
_entity_poly.entity_id
_entity_poly.type
_entity_poly.pdbx_seq_one_letter_code
_entity_poly.pdbx_strand_id
1 'polypeptide(L)'
;MRGEMKHRLPFKVGQEAEARSFITGFRGAWFRCKIKNIGFKKGKLGYYLEFFDFLDEKITWTKVYQKPPKHTNKPRGVMKMDLMVRPSFPPWYKESELLDHHSTSGIVAIVDDTWKVGDLVDWWYDNCYWTGRVTQLLGEEKVLIELPQPPVGEGRSYCALCKDLRPSLDWSPENGWAIPISKEHEGCQYSVRLVHTHNQDSNAERYSMCLSDLLGKGYCKILLSYF
;
A
#
# COMPACT_ATOMS: atom_id res chain seq x y z
N MET A 1 14.90 -31.38 -4.33
CA MET A 1 15.04 -30.20 -5.21
C MET A 1 14.12 -29.12 -4.65
N ARG A 2 14.68 -28.01 -4.13
CA ARG A 2 13.91 -26.93 -3.48
C ARG A 2 13.33 -26.03 -4.56
N GLY A 3 12.02 -25.81 -4.51
CA GLY A 3 11.27 -24.99 -5.46
C GLY A 3 11.98 -23.68 -5.77
N GLU A 4 12.34 -23.52 -7.04
CA GLU A 4 12.97 -22.32 -7.57
C GLU A 4 12.02 -21.13 -7.39
N MET A 5 12.52 -20.10 -6.70
CA MET A 5 11.87 -18.80 -6.53
C MET A 5 11.69 -18.12 -7.90
N LYS A 6 10.61 -18.48 -8.62
CA LYS A 6 10.22 -17.87 -9.90
C LYS A 6 9.27 -16.69 -9.73
N HIS A 7 9.65 -15.72 -8.91
CA HIS A 7 9.17 -14.35 -9.15
C HIS A 7 10.41 -13.44 -9.04
N ARG A 8 11.16 -13.33 -10.13
CA ARG A 8 12.13 -12.25 -10.28
C ARG A 8 11.33 -10.96 -10.18
N LEU A 9 11.54 -10.20 -9.12
CA LEU A 9 10.90 -8.91 -8.97
C LEU A 9 11.23 -8.02 -10.17
N PRO A 10 10.26 -7.23 -10.67
CA PRO A 10 10.40 -6.47 -11.91
C PRO A 10 11.24 -5.18 -11.74
N PHE A 11 12.03 -5.06 -10.67
CA PHE A 11 12.75 -3.83 -10.38
C PHE A 11 14.03 -3.69 -11.21
N LYS A 12 14.27 -2.49 -11.74
CA LYS A 12 15.44 -2.14 -12.56
C LYS A 12 16.34 -1.12 -11.86
N VAL A 13 17.62 -1.11 -12.22
CA VAL A 13 18.53 -0.01 -11.83
C VAL A 13 18.01 1.30 -12.43
N GLY A 14 18.05 2.36 -11.64
CA GLY A 14 17.51 3.68 -11.97
C GLY A 14 16.02 3.84 -11.65
N GLN A 15 15.30 2.78 -11.30
CA GLN A 15 13.88 2.85 -10.95
C GLN A 15 13.68 3.50 -9.57
N GLU A 16 12.67 4.35 -9.47
CA GLU A 16 12.15 4.86 -8.21
C GLU A 16 11.25 3.85 -7.52
N ALA A 17 11.34 3.81 -6.20
CA ALA A 17 10.69 2.81 -5.37
C ALA A 17 10.43 3.36 -3.97
N GLU A 18 9.64 2.65 -3.19
CA GLU A 18 9.54 2.85 -1.76
C GLU A 18 10.09 1.64 -1.02
N ALA A 19 10.91 1.88 -0.01
CA ALA A 19 11.48 0.83 0.82
C ALA A 19 10.99 0.96 2.26
N ARG A 20 10.81 -0.15 2.94
CA ARG A 20 10.49 -0.18 4.38
C ARG A 20 11.65 -0.69 5.20
N SER A 21 11.58 -0.45 6.50
CA SER A 21 12.55 -0.92 7.47
C SER A 21 11.87 -1.63 8.65
N PHE A 22 12.57 -2.58 9.25
CA PHE A 22 12.20 -3.20 10.53
C PHE A 22 13.05 -2.68 11.70
N ILE A 23 13.91 -1.70 11.45
CA ILE A 23 14.72 -1.05 12.48
C ILE A 23 13.79 -0.30 13.44
N THR A 24 14.03 -0.44 14.74
CA THR A 24 13.33 0.32 15.78
C THR A 24 13.47 1.82 15.53
N GLY A 25 12.36 2.55 15.65
CA GLY A 25 12.26 3.96 15.30
C GLY A 25 11.80 4.19 13.86
N PHE A 26 11.62 3.15 13.05
CA PHE A 26 11.16 3.25 11.65
C PHE A 26 10.21 2.10 11.25
N ARG A 27 9.70 1.33 12.21
CA ARG A 27 8.77 0.24 11.89
C ARG A 27 7.44 0.81 11.40
N GLY A 28 6.97 0.29 10.27
CA GLY A 28 5.75 0.77 9.62
C GLY A 28 5.96 1.99 8.71
N ALA A 29 7.21 2.43 8.52
CA ALA A 29 7.53 3.53 7.61
C ALA A 29 7.93 3.05 6.21
N TRP A 30 7.60 3.85 5.20
CA TRP A 30 8.01 3.74 3.81
C TRP A 30 8.81 4.97 3.38
N PHE A 31 10.01 4.74 2.84
CA PHE A 31 10.97 5.75 2.43
C PHE A 31 11.04 5.78 0.91
N ARG A 32 10.97 6.98 0.33
CA ARG A 32 11.15 7.15 -1.12
C ARG A 32 12.62 6.98 -1.47
N CYS A 33 12.90 6.20 -2.50
CA CYS A 33 14.26 5.84 -2.87
C CYS A 33 14.43 5.58 -4.36
N LYS A 34 15.68 5.51 -4.80
CA LYS A 34 16.11 5.06 -6.12
C LYS A 34 16.97 3.82 -6.02
N ILE A 35 16.72 2.85 -6.88
CA ILE A 35 17.54 1.64 -6.98
C ILE A 35 18.80 1.98 -7.77
N LYS A 36 19.94 2.10 -7.10
CA LYS A 36 21.23 2.42 -7.73
C LYS A 36 21.96 1.21 -8.27
N ASN A 37 21.75 0.05 -7.66
CA ASN A 37 22.33 -1.22 -8.11
C ASN A 37 21.52 -2.41 -7.58
N ILE A 38 21.63 -3.56 -8.25
CA ILE A 38 21.03 -4.83 -7.86
C ILE A 38 22.16 -5.82 -7.69
N GLY A 39 22.24 -6.51 -6.54
CA GLY A 39 23.36 -7.41 -6.30
C GLY A 39 23.11 -8.46 -5.24
N PHE A 40 24.06 -9.37 -5.12
CA PHE A 40 24.02 -10.45 -4.14
C PHE A 40 25.04 -10.20 -3.02
N LYS A 41 24.60 -10.28 -1.77
CA LYS A 41 25.49 -10.39 -0.60
C LYS A 41 25.21 -11.69 0.13
N LYS A 42 26.25 -12.51 0.36
CA LYS A 42 26.15 -13.81 1.04
C LYS A 42 25.02 -14.70 0.47
N GLY A 43 24.92 -14.76 -0.86
CA GLY A 43 23.91 -15.55 -1.57
C GLY A 43 22.47 -15.02 -1.47
N LYS A 44 22.26 -13.79 -0.98
CA LYS A 44 20.94 -13.14 -0.91
C LYS A 44 20.87 -11.97 -1.88
N LEU A 45 19.82 -11.94 -2.69
CA LEU A 45 19.50 -10.80 -3.55
C LEU A 45 19.11 -9.59 -2.70
N GLY A 46 19.55 -8.41 -3.11
CA GLY A 46 19.17 -7.14 -2.51
C GLY A 46 19.39 -5.96 -3.45
N TYR A 47 18.87 -4.81 -3.02
CA TYR A 47 18.93 -3.54 -3.73
C TYR A 47 19.85 -2.58 -2.99
N TYR A 48 20.65 -1.83 -3.73
CA TYR A 48 21.37 -0.67 -3.23
C TYR A 48 20.49 0.56 -3.44
N LEU A 49 20.06 1.16 -2.34
CA LEU A 49 19.04 2.20 -2.32
C LEU A 49 19.68 3.55 -1.94
N GLU A 50 19.35 4.58 -2.71
CA GLU A 50 19.60 5.99 -2.39
C GLU A 50 18.27 6.61 -1.97
N PHE A 51 18.20 7.20 -0.78
CA PHE A 51 16.96 7.76 -0.23
C PHE A 51 16.84 9.24 -0.59
N PHE A 52 15.69 9.65 -1.13
CA PHE A 52 15.51 11.02 -1.62
C PHE A 52 15.43 12.05 -0.49
N ASP A 53 14.81 11.66 0.61
CA ASP A 53 14.48 12.56 1.71
C ASP A 53 15.52 12.54 2.84
N PHE A 54 16.63 11.82 2.63
CA PHE A 54 17.73 11.66 3.57
C PHE A 54 19.07 11.80 2.80
N LEU A 55 19.40 13.03 2.40
CA LEU A 55 20.53 13.31 1.51
C LEU A 55 21.91 12.96 2.10
N ASP A 56 22.02 12.97 3.43
CA ASP A 56 23.25 12.62 4.14
C ASP A 56 23.44 11.10 4.27
N GLU A 57 22.41 10.31 3.98
CA GLU A 57 22.47 8.85 4.09
C GLU A 57 23.22 8.22 2.92
N LYS A 58 24.12 7.29 3.25
CA LYS A 58 24.87 6.56 2.24
C LYS A 58 23.97 5.55 1.56
N ILE A 59 24.32 5.22 0.31
CA ILE A 59 23.67 4.15 -0.44
C ILE A 59 23.69 2.86 0.40
N THR A 60 22.50 2.38 0.74
CA THR A 60 22.32 1.27 1.68
C THR A 60 21.88 0.01 0.96
N TRP A 61 22.45 -1.13 1.34
CA TRP A 61 22.04 -2.42 0.79
C TRP A 61 20.90 -3.03 1.61
N THR A 62 19.75 -3.26 0.97
CA THR A 62 18.55 -3.82 1.57
C THR A 62 18.20 -5.15 0.93
N LYS A 63 18.00 -6.20 1.75
CA LYS A 63 17.52 -7.50 1.26
C LYS A 63 16.14 -7.35 0.67
N VAL A 64 15.90 -8.02 -0.46
CA VAL A 64 14.59 -8.07 -1.11
C VAL A 64 13.49 -8.53 -0.15
N TYR A 65 13.72 -9.68 0.48
CA TYR A 65 12.80 -10.30 1.42
C TYR A 65 13.47 -10.36 2.78
N GLN A 66 12.77 -9.91 3.81
CA GLN A 66 13.19 -10.06 5.20
C GLN A 66 12.13 -10.76 6.01
N LYS A 67 12.56 -11.42 7.07
CA LYS A 67 11.63 -12.02 8.02
C LYS A 67 11.03 -10.89 8.86
N PRO A 68 9.69 -10.74 8.92
CA PRO A 68 9.09 -9.75 9.79
C PRO A 68 9.46 -10.06 11.26
N PRO A 69 9.64 -9.04 12.11
CA PRO A 69 9.89 -9.25 13.53
C PRO A 69 8.71 -10.03 14.14
N LYS A 70 9.04 -11.00 15.00
CA LYS A 70 8.07 -12.01 15.45
C LYS A 70 7.02 -11.39 16.38
N HIS A 71 5.74 -11.64 16.09
CA HIS A 71 4.75 -11.74 17.17
C HIS A 71 5.17 -12.92 18.06
N THR A 72 5.23 -12.74 19.38
CA THR A 72 5.79 -13.72 20.32
C THR A 72 5.12 -15.10 20.30
N ASN A 73 3.95 -15.28 19.66
CA ASN A 73 3.11 -16.47 19.83
C ASN A 73 2.62 -17.20 18.55
N LYS A 74 3.21 -17.04 17.36
CA LYS A 74 2.75 -17.82 16.17
C LYS A 74 3.42 -19.20 16.06
N PRO A 75 2.63 -20.30 15.89
CA PRO A 75 3.16 -21.65 15.72
C PRO A 75 4.01 -21.77 14.43
N ARG A 76 4.85 -22.81 14.38
CA ARG A 76 5.79 -23.12 13.27
C ARG A 76 5.05 -23.45 11.96
N GLY A 77 4.47 -22.44 11.33
CA GLY A 77 4.02 -22.46 9.94
C GLY A 77 5.09 -21.90 8.99
N VAL A 78 4.86 -22.01 7.68
CA VAL A 78 5.69 -21.39 6.63
C VAL A 78 5.90 -19.92 6.98
N MET A 79 7.13 -19.52 7.29
CA MET A 79 7.45 -18.13 7.61
C MET A 79 7.24 -17.29 6.36
N LYS A 80 6.13 -16.54 6.31
CA LYS A 80 5.91 -15.54 5.27
C LYS A 80 7.00 -14.48 5.40
N MET A 81 7.79 -14.34 4.36
CA MET A 81 8.78 -13.27 4.26
C MET A 81 8.10 -12.01 3.73
N ASP A 82 8.59 -10.89 4.19
CA ASP A 82 8.09 -9.57 3.88
C ASP A 82 8.97 -8.95 2.80
N LEU A 83 8.32 -8.48 1.73
CA LEU A 83 9.00 -7.74 0.67
C LEU A 83 9.37 -6.35 1.17
N MET A 84 10.63 -5.95 1.01
CA MET A 84 11.15 -4.71 1.60
C MET A 84 11.10 -3.51 0.68
N VAL A 85 10.80 -3.72 -0.60
CA VAL A 85 10.76 -2.67 -1.63
C VAL A 85 9.50 -2.87 -2.46
N ARG A 86 8.72 -1.81 -2.66
CA ARG A 86 7.58 -1.71 -3.58
C ARG A 86 7.86 -0.63 -4.63
N PRO A 87 7.16 -0.59 -5.78
CA PRO A 87 7.27 0.53 -6.72
C PRO A 87 6.93 1.85 -6.04
N SER A 88 7.25 2.99 -6.69
CA SER A 88 6.68 4.28 -6.26
C SER A 88 5.16 4.17 -6.17
N PHE A 89 4.60 4.79 -5.13
CA PHE A 89 3.16 4.81 -4.93
C PHE A 89 2.45 5.34 -6.19
N PRO A 90 1.32 4.74 -6.61
CA PRO A 90 0.62 5.18 -7.80
C PRO A 90 0.12 6.62 -7.61
N PRO A 91 -0.08 7.39 -8.69
CA PRO A 91 -0.83 8.63 -8.60
C PRO A 91 -2.15 8.41 -7.87
N TRP A 92 -2.53 9.36 -7.04
CA TRP A 92 -3.79 9.29 -6.32
C TRP A 92 -4.48 10.65 -6.31
N TYR A 93 -5.81 10.61 -6.29
CA TYR A 93 -6.67 11.78 -6.35
C TYR A 93 -7.85 11.59 -5.43
N LYS A 94 -8.40 12.71 -4.96
CA LYS A 94 -9.74 12.71 -4.39
C LYS A 94 -10.79 12.54 -5.49
N GLU A 95 -11.96 12.04 -5.13
CA GLU A 95 -13.04 11.80 -6.08
C GLU A 95 -13.46 13.08 -6.82
N SER A 96 -13.51 14.21 -6.12
CA SER A 96 -13.78 15.52 -6.72
C SER A 96 -12.71 16.00 -7.71
N GLU A 97 -11.45 15.58 -7.55
CA GLU A 97 -10.31 16.00 -8.40
C GLU A 97 -10.26 15.22 -9.73
N LEU A 98 -10.99 14.11 -9.86
CA LEU A 98 -10.99 13.28 -11.07
C LEU A 98 -11.55 13.96 -12.32
N LEU A 99 -12.40 14.97 -12.14
CA LEU A 99 -13.02 15.67 -13.26
C LEU A 99 -12.00 16.46 -14.09
N ASP A 100 -10.82 16.75 -13.53
CA ASP A 100 -9.82 17.65 -14.13
C ASP A 100 -8.58 16.92 -14.69
N HIS A 101 -8.50 15.59 -14.54
CA HIS A 101 -7.30 14.82 -14.88
C HIS A 101 -7.57 13.70 -15.88
N HIS A 102 -7.43 14.03 -17.17
CA HIS A 102 -7.30 13.06 -18.25
C HIS A 102 -5.83 13.01 -18.67
N SER A 103 -5.14 11.86 -18.52
CA SER A 103 -4.05 11.39 -19.41
C SER A 103 -3.06 10.37 -18.81
N THR A 104 -3.15 9.96 -17.53
CA THR A 104 -2.20 8.96 -17.04
C THR A 104 -2.62 7.55 -17.47
N SER A 105 -1.78 6.84 -18.21
CA SER A 105 -1.93 5.40 -18.46
C SER A 105 -1.31 4.64 -17.27
N GLY A 106 -2.09 3.78 -16.60
CA GLY A 106 -1.60 3.02 -15.45
C GLY A 106 -2.66 2.73 -14.38
N ILE A 107 -2.19 2.41 -13.17
CA ILE A 107 -3.05 2.27 -11.98
C ILE A 107 -3.10 3.62 -11.28
N VAL A 108 -4.31 4.06 -10.93
CA VAL A 108 -4.57 5.26 -10.14
C VAL A 108 -5.37 4.87 -8.90
N ALA A 109 -5.03 5.46 -7.76
CA ALA A 109 -5.81 5.33 -6.54
C ALA A 109 -6.78 6.51 -6.40
N ILE A 110 -8.06 6.22 -6.19
CA ILE A 110 -9.09 7.23 -5.99
C ILE A 110 -9.56 7.12 -4.56
N VAL A 111 -9.58 8.24 -3.86
CA VAL A 111 -10.02 8.33 -2.46
C VAL A 111 -11.31 9.13 -2.37
N ASP A 112 -12.19 8.75 -1.46
CA ASP A 112 -13.32 9.61 -1.07
C ASP A 112 -12.80 11.00 -0.66
N ASP A 113 -13.58 12.05 -0.87
CA ASP A 113 -13.13 13.42 -0.55
C ASP A 113 -12.85 13.66 0.94
N THR A 114 -13.35 12.78 1.81
CA THR A 114 -13.25 12.88 3.27
C THR A 114 -12.74 11.59 3.88
N TRP A 115 -11.78 11.72 4.81
CA TRP A 115 -11.27 10.61 5.62
C TRP A 115 -12.29 10.19 6.68
N LYS A 116 -12.35 8.90 6.98
CA LYS A 116 -13.28 8.28 7.94
C LYS A 116 -12.53 7.51 9.01
N VAL A 117 -13.14 7.38 10.18
CA VAL A 117 -12.62 6.49 11.23
C VAL A 117 -12.57 5.07 10.69
N GLY A 118 -11.42 4.43 10.84
CA GLY A 118 -11.12 3.11 10.32
C GLY A 118 -10.27 3.12 9.06
N ASP A 119 -10.15 4.24 8.34
CA ASP A 119 -9.32 4.31 7.13
C ASP A 119 -7.85 4.01 7.44
N LEU A 120 -7.24 3.21 6.56
CA LEU A 120 -5.80 2.96 6.57
C LEU A 120 -5.11 3.99 5.70
N VAL A 121 -4.14 4.68 6.29
CA VAL A 121 -3.46 5.82 5.68
C VAL A 121 -1.95 5.71 5.84
N ASP A 122 -1.23 6.17 4.83
CA ASP A 122 0.20 6.44 4.87
C ASP A 122 0.36 7.94 5.15
N TRP A 123 0.84 8.30 6.35
CA TRP A 123 1.03 9.67 6.80
C TRP A 123 2.44 10.18 6.52
N TRP A 124 2.54 11.24 5.73
CA TRP A 124 3.81 11.93 5.49
C TRP A 124 4.24 12.71 6.74
N TYR A 125 5.30 12.24 7.39
CA TYR A 125 5.88 12.90 8.55
C TYR A 125 7.36 12.54 8.69
N ASP A 126 8.17 13.53 9.05
CA ASP A 126 9.61 13.37 9.24
C ASP A 126 10.28 12.64 8.06
N ASN A 127 10.00 13.14 6.86
CA ASN A 127 10.63 12.70 5.61
C ASN A 127 10.31 11.26 5.17
N CYS A 128 9.28 10.62 5.72
CA CYS A 128 8.80 9.32 5.26
C CYS A 128 7.28 9.15 5.45
N TYR A 129 6.74 8.06 4.91
CA TYR A 129 5.32 7.71 5.03
C TYR A 129 5.09 6.65 6.11
N TRP A 130 4.36 7.00 7.16
CA TRP A 130 4.01 6.12 8.27
C TRP A 130 2.64 5.49 8.06
N THR A 131 2.60 4.16 7.95
CA THR A 131 1.32 3.45 7.86
C THR A 131 0.60 3.46 9.21
N GLY A 132 -0.64 3.91 9.24
CA GLY A 132 -1.49 3.99 10.42
C GLY A 132 -2.97 3.87 10.09
N ARG A 133 -3.81 4.01 11.12
CA ARG A 133 -5.27 3.99 11.01
C ARG A 133 -5.86 5.27 11.59
N VAL A 134 -6.82 5.87 10.89
CA VAL A 134 -7.62 6.97 11.44
C VAL A 134 -8.50 6.45 12.57
N THR A 135 -8.36 7.00 13.77
CA THR A 135 -9.13 6.60 14.96
C THR A 135 -10.14 7.66 15.40
N GLN A 136 -9.91 8.92 15.03
CA GLN A 136 -10.82 10.02 15.37
C GLN A 136 -10.72 11.15 14.33
N LEU A 137 -11.85 11.81 14.05
CA LEU A 137 -11.89 13.05 13.27
C LEU A 137 -11.77 14.25 14.23
N LEU A 138 -10.87 15.18 13.94
CA LEU A 138 -10.58 16.37 14.77
C LEU A 138 -10.96 17.66 14.04
N GLY A 139 -12.03 17.61 13.24
CA GLY A 139 -12.46 18.67 12.33
C GLY A 139 -12.29 18.27 10.86
N GLU A 140 -12.40 19.25 9.96
CA GLU A 140 -12.31 19.02 8.51
C GLU A 140 -10.88 18.78 8.01
N GLU A 141 -9.89 19.39 8.66
CA GLU A 141 -8.50 19.39 8.20
C GLU A 141 -7.58 18.45 9.01
N LYS A 142 -8.08 17.87 10.10
CA LYS A 142 -7.26 17.10 11.05
C LYS A 142 -7.93 15.81 11.46
N VAL A 143 -7.09 14.79 11.65
CA VAL A 143 -7.50 13.50 12.19
C VAL A 143 -6.49 13.01 13.23
N LEU A 144 -6.94 12.16 14.13
CA LEU A 144 -6.07 11.35 14.97
C LEU A 144 -5.78 10.05 14.23
N ILE A 145 -4.50 9.74 14.04
CA ILE A 145 -4.05 8.44 13.51
C ILE A 145 -3.37 7.65 14.61
N GLU A 146 -3.51 6.32 14.58
CA GLU A 146 -2.77 5.38 15.42
C GLU A 146 -1.85 4.52 14.55
N LEU A 147 -0.57 4.43 14.92
CA LEU A 147 0.38 3.54 14.25
C LEU A 147 0.28 2.11 14.83
N PRO A 148 0.54 1.06 14.03
CA PRO A 148 0.57 -0.31 14.53
C PRO A 148 1.53 -0.46 15.71
N GLN A 149 1.14 -1.22 16.73
CA GLN A 149 1.99 -1.46 17.90
C GLN A 149 3.26 -2.26 17.53
N PRO A 150 4.34 -2.14 18.32
CA PRO A 150 5.49 -3.03 18.19
C PRO A 150 5.06 -4.51 18.31
N PRO A 151 5.66 -5.43 17.54
CA PRO A 151 6.86 -5.22 16.71
C PRO A 151 6.56 -4.83 15.26
N VAL A 152 5.31 -4.56 14.87
CA VAL A 152 4.93 -4.28 13.48
C VAL A 152 5.12 -2.81 13.13
N GLY A 153 4.79 -1.91 14.07
CA GLY A 153 5.05 -0.48 13.97
C GLY A 153 5.71 0.08 15.23
N GLU A 154 5.61 1.39 15.42
CA GLU A 154 6.11 2.09 16.62
C GLU A 154 5.02 2.39 17.65
N GLY A 155 3.75 2.11 17.33
CA GLY A 155 2.60 2.44 18.16
C GLY A 155 2.35 3.94 18.28
N ARG A 156 1.52 4.30 19.27
CA ARG A 156 1.10 5.67 19.62
C ARG A 156 0.13 6.30 18.62
N SER A 157 -0.44 7.43 19.05
CA SER A 157 -1.38 8.21 18.27
C SER A 157 -0.85 9.62 18.01
N TYR A 158 -1.15 10.15 16.83
CA TYR A 158 -0.65 11.44 16.35
C TYR A 158 -1.78 12.24 15.73
N CYS A 159 -1.75 13.56 15.93
CA CYS A 159 -2.62 14.48 15.20
C CYS A 159 -1.98 14.78 13.84
N ALA A 160 -2.66 14.39 12.75
CA ALA A 160 -2.19 14.55 11.39
C ALA A 160 -3.11 15.50 10.61
N LEU A 161 -2.54 16.28 9.70
CA LEU A 161 -3.33 17.06 8.74
C LEU A 161 -3.80 16.16 7.60
N CYS A 162 -5.05 16.30 7.18
CA CYS A 162 -5.64 15.51 6.11
C CYS A 162 -4.86 15.57 4.80
N LYS A 163 -4.18 16.69 4.53
CA LYS A 163 -3.34 16.91 3.34
C LYS A 163 -2.02 16.12 3.34
N ASP A 164 -1.57 15.69 4.51
CA ASP A 164 -0.33 14.91 4.66
C ASP A 164 -0.62 13.40 4.60
N LEU A 165 -1.88 13.01 4.39
CA LEU A 165 -2.31 11.63 4.27
C LEU A 165 -2.46 11.24 2.80
N ARG A 166 -2.12 9.99 2.53
CA ARG A 166 -2.54 9.26 1.32
C ARG A 166 -3.12 7.90 1.76
N PRO A 167 -3.90 7.20 0.92
CA PRO A 167 -4.44 5.91 1.33
C PRO A 167 -3.30 4.89 1.46
N SER A 168 -3.40 3.95 2.40
CA SER A 168 -2.46 2.82 2.44
C SER A 168 -2.83 1.78 1.39
N LEU A 169 -1.82 1.29 0.67
CA LEU A 169 -1.96 0.21 -0.31
C LEU A 169 -0.91 -0.87 -0.07
N ASP A 170 -1.30 -2.12 -0.32
CA ASP A 170 -0.37 -3.24 -0.39
C ASP A 170 0.17 -3.39 -1.81
N TRP A 171 1.39 -3.92 -1.93
CA TRP A 171 1.95 -4.31 -3.22
C TRP A 171 2.54 -5.71 -3.15
N SER A 172 2.24 -6.55 -4.14
CA SER A 172 2.91 -7.82 -4.34
C SER A 172 3.33 -8.02 -5.80
N PRO A 173 4.34 -8.86 -6.06
CA PRO A 173 4.77 -9.16 -7.43
C PRO A 173 3.67 -9.84 -8.26
N GLU A 174 2.78 -10.59 -7.59
CA GLU A 174 1.72 -11.38 -8.23
C GLU A 174 0.50 -10.52 -8.55
N ASN A 175 0.13 -9.61 -7.65
CA ASN A 175 -1.12 -8.86 -7.73
C ASN A 175 -0.94 -7.37 -8.07
N GLY A 176 0.30 -6.86 -8.07
CA GLY A 176 0.56 -5.44 -8.17
C GLY A 176 0.05 -4.69 -6.95
N TRP A 177 -0.43 -3.45 -7.16
CA TRP A 177 -1.06 -2.64 -6.11
C TRP A 177 -2.45 -3.19 -5.77
N ALA A 178 -2.75 -3.28 -4.48
CA ALA A 178 -4.02 -3.79 -3.97
C ALA A 178 -4.44 -3.01 -2.71
N ILE A 179 -5.76 -3.00 -2.47
CA ILE A 179 -6.33 -2.47 -1.22
C ILE A 179 -5.97 -3.44 -0.09
N PRO A 180 -5.48 -2.95 1.07
CA PRO A 180 -5.12 -3.83 2.18
C PRO A 180 -6.33 -4.62 2.67
N ILE A 181 -6.15 -5.90 2.96
CA ILE A 181 -7.22 -6.76 3.50
C ILE A 181 -7.15 -6.71 5.04
N SER A 182 -7.98 -5.88 5.67
CA SER A 182 -8.21 -5.91 7.13
C SER A 182 -8.76 -7.28 7.51
N LYS A 183 -8.05 -7.97 8.40
CA LYS A 183 -8.48 -9.25 8.98
C LYS A 183 -9.23 -9.09 10.29
N GLU A 184 -9.29 -7.88 10.83
CA GLU A 184 -9.76 -7.62 12.20
C GLU A 184 -11.13 -6.94 12.23
N HIS A 185 -11.64 -6.47 11.10
CA HIS A 185 -12.92 -5.78 11.02
C HIS A 185 -13.71 -6.23 9.79
N GLU A 186 -14.57 -7.23 9.98
CA GLU A 186 -15.69 -7.49 9.06
C GLU A 186 -16.55 -6.22 9.01
N GLY A 187 -16.54 -5.52 7.87
CA GLY A 187 -17.34 -4.30 7.65
C GLY A 187 -16.56 -3.00 7.44
N CYS A 188 -15.21 -3.01 7.47
CA CYS A 188 -14.45 -1.83 7.06
C CYS A 188 -14.55 -1.62 5.54
N GLN A 189 -15.36 -0.64 5.13
CA GLN A 189 -15.31 -0.08 3.79
C GLN A 189 -14.07 0.81 3.70
N TYR A 190 -13.19 0.54 2.74
CA TYR A 190 -12.05 1.41 2.47
C TYR A 190 -12.52 2.60 1.65
N SER A 191 -12.15 3.81 2.08
CA SER A 191 -12.34 5.01 1.28
C SER A 191 -11.36 5.12 0.09
N VAL A 192 -10.82 4.00 -0.41
CA VAL A 192 -9.95 3.96 -1.60
C VAL A 192 -10.40 2.89 -2.58
N ARG A 193 -10.37 3.22 -3.87
CA ARG A 193 -10.54 2.29 -5.00
C ARG A 193 -9.37 2.41 -5.98
N LEU A 194 -8.98 1.29 -6.58
CA LEU A 194 -7.95 1.26 -7.62
C LEU A 194 -8.60 1.17 -9.00
N VAL A 195 -8.22 2.06 -9.91
CA VAL A 195 -8.73 2.10 -11.28
C VAL A 195 -7.58 1.96 -12.26
N HIS A 196 -7.78 1.12 -13.27
CA HIS A 196 -6.89 1.02 -14.42
C HIS A 196 -7.34 2.00 -15.49
N THR A 197 -6.51 3.00 -15.76
CA THR A 197 -6.75 3.96 -16.84
C THR A 197 -6.03 3.47 -18.10
N HIS A 198 -6.82 3.04 -19.09
CA HIS A 198 -6.31 2.78 -20.44
C HIS A 198 -6.51 4.04 -21.28
N ASN A 199 -5.48 4.51 -21.96
CA ASN A 199 -5.67 5.40 -23.11
C ASN A 199 -6.35 4.57 -24.20
N GLN A 200 -7.67 4.65 -24.29
CA GLN A 200 -8.42 4.18 -25.45
C GLN A 200 -9.07 5.40 -26.09
N ASP A 201 -8.45 5.85 -27.18
CA ASP A 201 -9.21 6.39 -28.33
C ASP A 201 -10.14 5.27 -28.83
N SER A 202 -11.26 5.08 -28.15
CA SER A 202 -12.43 4.41 -28.70
C SER A 202 -13.61 4.67 -27.79
N ASN A 203 -14.54 5.43 -28.35
CA ASN A 203 -15.93 5.60 -27.93
C ASN A 203 -16.50 4.28 -27.37
N ALA A 204 -16.54 4.13 -26.04
CA ALA A 204 -17.24 3.06 -25.36
C ALA A 204 -17.77 3.60 -24.03
N GLU A 205 -19.08 3.52 -23.89
CA GLU A 205 -19.90 4.11 -22.85
C GLU A 205 -19.42 3.76 -21.43
N ARG A 206 -19.32 4.80 -20.59
CA ARG A 206 -19.07 4.69 -19.16
C ARG A 206 -20.25 3.97 -18.50
N TYR A 207 -20.04 2.76 -17.99
CA TYR A 207 -20.86 2.22 -16.91
C TYR A 207 -20.04 2.20 -15.62
N SER A 208 -20.23 3.24 -14.81
CA SER A 208 -19.95 3.19 -13.37
C SER A 208 -21.15 2.50 -12.73
N MET A 209 -20.98 1.25 -12.30
CA MET A 209 -21.97 0.61 -11.42
C MET A 209 -21.42 0.61 -10.00
N CYS A 210 -22.07 1.37 -9.13
CA CYS A 210 -21.80 1.41 -7.71
C CYS A 210 -22.25 0.07 -7.08
N LEU A 211 -21.43 -0.51 -6.20
CA LEU A 211 -21.77 -1.74 -5.48
C LEU A 211 -23.00 -1.57 -4.56
N SER A 212 -23.45 -0.33 -4.29
CA SER A 212 -24.71 -0.04 -3.60
C SER A 212 -25.95 -0.37 -4.44
N ASP A 213 -25.84 -0.41 -5.77
CA ASP A 213 -27.00 -0.63 -6.66
C ASP A 213 -27.36 -2.12 -6.82
N LEU A 214 -26.45 -3.02 -6.44
CA LEU A 214 -26.63 -4.48 -6.54
C LEU A 214 -27.34 -5.11 -5.33
N LEU A 215 -27.48 -4.39 -4.21
CA LEU A 215 -28.17 -4.88 -3.01
C LEU A 215 -29.62 -4.37 -2.88
N GLY A 216 -30.09 -3.55 -3.82
CA GLY A 216 -31.42 -2.92 -3.79
C GLY A 216 -32.54 -3.66 -4.53
N LYS A 217 -32.27 -4.78 -5.20
CA LYS A 217 -33.31 -5.55 -5.91
C LYS A 217 -33.26 -7.01 -5.50
N GLY A 218 -34.10 -7.36 -4.53
CA GLY A 218 -34.28 -8.72 -4.08
C GLY A 218 -34.71 -9.64 -5.21
N TYR A 219 -33.89 -10.66 -5.47
CA TYR A 219 -34.36 -11.97 -5.89
C TYR A 219 -33.59 -13.03 -5.10
N CYS A 220 -34.22 -13.46 -4.02
CA CYS A 220 -34.01 -14.77 -3.45
C CYS A 220 -34.54 -15.79 -4.47
N LYS A 221 -33.70 -16.66 -5.02
CA LYS A 221 -34.11 -17.99 -5.50
C LYS A 221 -32.92 -18.94 -5.63
N ILE A 222 -32.90 -19.85 -4.66
CA ILE A 222 -32.41 -21.22 -4.72
C ILE A 222 -32.73 -21.87 -6.07
N LEU A 223 -31.77 -22.57 -6.71
CA LEU A 223 -31.95 -23.93 -7.22
C LEU A 223 -30.66 -24.54 -7.79
N LEU A 224 -30.46 -25.79 -7.38
CA LEU A 224 -29.53 -26.82 -7.83
C LEU A 224 -29.61 -27.12 -9.35
N SER A 225 -28.59 -27.87 -9.81
CA SER A 225 -28.62 -29.02 -10.76
C SER A 225 -28.12 -28.83 -12.21
N TYR A 226 -27.19 -29.74 -12.57
CA TYR A 226 -26.81 -30.30 -13.89
C TYR A 226 -26.22 -29.37 -14.98
N PHE A 227 -24.89 -29.44 -15.17
CA PHE A 227 -24.20 -30.32 -16.14
C PHE A 227 -22.73 -30.47 -15.74
#